data_AF-A0A1Q9VZ43-F1
#
_entry.id   AF-A0A1Q9VZ43-F1
#
_cell.length_a   1.000
_cell.length_b   1.000
_cell.length_c   1.000
_cell.angle_alpha   90.00
_cell.angle_beta   90.00
_cell.angle_gamma   90.00
#
_symmetry.space_group_name_H-M   'P 1'
#
loop_
_entity.id
_entity.type
_entity.pdbx_description
1 polymer ?
#
loop_
_entity_poly.entity_id
_entity_poly.type
_entity_poly.pdbx_seq_one_letter_code
_entity_poly.pdbx_strand_id
1 'polypeptide(L)'
;MIVPDGRTDAEKLSELLTSPEQTHLEFKSTLDLTSLRHKLNFVKDAVTMTNTPPGGYILVGVEDGGDLALPSGSIEDRSTFDSARLADLIKKYADGVVQPISQIHDLDGHEVVLIYLPHPEDGLPVPMSKEGSYRLPGDKKQTIVFRPGDVLVREGAQNVPLRHIHWATLLKKRDDRIRSEAREQVDALIADLAVALRARGGVRQALVPLSLDMTDESFAEAVISHLDAGNDVRLRQFLQTASASSLSVDAGVDALDKIVIVAAQAMHFEQPTVVTKATDALYRAYENAGDDARLQLDIITRVYVLGSMAVRLCLWETVHDLALRPYTPTNETYIHSSWIRHGQVAASRAGLFEEGKAGMMISGARELMRTHPTMRPDMSDTPDSGTPSVFQADGVLNSLCQFDILYCLVVMLEGQHHGGAYPAASGFDQSRANPAFETVAHSPEARKLLFPTSDVSVVAKALDAVWSSAKQQSLGFMAFWGPLPPIAEHFVNQHSI
;
A
#
# COMPACT_ATOMS: atom_id res chain seq x y z
N MET A 1 12.24 2.49 -1.08
CA MET A 1 11.65 2.69 0.26
C MET A 1 10.73 1.53 0.57
N ILE A 2 10.93 0.85 1.70
CA ILE A 2 10.05 -0.22 2.17
C ILE A 2 8.73 0.34 2.68
N VAL A 3 7.63 -0.32 2.36
CA VAL A 3 6.30 -0.03 2.89
C VAL A 3 5.97 -1.00 4.02
N PRO A 4 5.84 -0.55 5.29
CA PRO A 4 5.42 -1.40 6.41
C PRO A 4 3.91 -1.66 6.38
N ASP A 5 3.49 -2.62 5.55
CA ASP A 5 2.09 -3.00 5.26
C ASP A 5 1.55 -4.19 6.08
N GLY A 6 2.33 -4.66 7.07
CA GLY A 6 1.98 -5.73 8.01
C GLY A 6 1.98 -7.15 7.46
N ARG A 7 2.36 -7.35 6.19
CA ARG A 7 2.45 -8.69 5.60
C ARG A 7 3.66 -9.45 6.14
N THR A 8 3.48 -10.73 6.39
CA THR A 8 4.58 -11.63 6.78
C THR A 8 4.69 -12.86 5.88
N ASP A 9 4.05 -12.82 4.70
CA ASP A 9 4.09 -13.90 3.71
C ASP A 9 5.42 -13.96 2.94
N ALA A 10 5.60 -15.02 2.15
CA ALA A 10 6.84 -15.28 1.41
C ALA A 10 7.14 -14.21 0.36
N GLU A 11 6.12 -13.62 -0.28
CA GLU A 11 6.34 -12.53 -1.23
C GLU A 11 6.84 -11.28 -0.52
N LYS A 12 6.32 -10.99 0.69
CA LYS A 12 6.85 -9.88 1.49
C LYS A 12 8.29 -10.14 1.90
N LEU A 13 8.63 -11.38 2.27
CA LEU A 13 10.02 -11.73 2.52
C LEU A 13 10.91 -11.45 1.30
N SER A 14 10.51 -11.89 0.10
CA SER A 14 11.25 -11.62 -1.14
C SER A 14 11.38 -10.13 -1.41
N GLU A 15 10.32 -9.34 -1.21
CA GLU A 15 10.35 -7.88 -1.33
C GLU A 15 11.42 -7.28 -0.42
N LEU A 16 11.42 -7.66 0.86
CA LEU A 16 12.34 -7.13 1.88
C LEU A 16 13.79 -7.54 1.66
N LEU A 17 14.05 -8.78 1.24
CA LEU A 17 15.40 -9.29 0.95
C LEU A 17 16.08 -8.55 -0.20
N THR A 18 15.30 -7.92 -1.07
CA THR A 18 15.92 -7.11 -2.12
C THR A 18 16.57 -5.85 -1.55
N SER A 19 16.07 -5.31 -0.42
CA SER A 19 16.43 -4.00 0.11
C SER A 19 17.53 -4.07 1.15
N PRO A 20 18.45 -3.08 1.21
CA PRO A 20 19.39 -2.99 2.32
C PRO A 20 18.68 -2.56 3.61
N GLU A 21 19.37 -2.74 4.75
CA GLU A 21 18.91 -2.19 6.03
C GLU A 21 18.62 -0.69 5.93
N GLN A 22 17.51 -0.28 6.52
CA GLN A 22 17.06 1.11 6.52
C GLN A 22 16.17 1.39 7.74
N THR A 23 15.52 2.55 7.75
CA THR A 23 14.68 2.99 8.87
C THR A 23 13.61 1.98 9.28
N HIS A 24 13.02 1.26 8.30
CA HIS A 24 11.93 0.31 8.54
C HIS A 24 12.31 -1.16 8.30
N LEU A 25 13.60 -1.46 8.15
CA LEU A 25 14.11 -2.82 7.94
C LEU A 25 15.42 -3.04 8.67
N GLU A 26 15.47 -4.12 9.43
CA GLU A 26 16.63 -4.58 10.19
C GLU A 26 16.91 -6.04 9.84
N PHE A 27 18.18 -6.37 9.64
CA PHE A 27 18.67 -7.73 9.44
C PHE A 27 19.39 -8.23 10.69
N LYS A 28 19.27 -9.53 10.93
CA LYS A 28 20.00 -10.24 11.97
C LYS A 28 20.39 -11.60 11.43
N SER A 29 21.70 -11.86 11.33
CA SER A 29 22.17 -13.17 10.87
C SER A 29 21.72 -14.30 11.80
N THR A 30 21.68 -14.05 13.11
CA THR A 30 21.20 -15.03 14.11
C THR A 30 20.46 -14.35 15.26
N LEU A 31 19.51 -15.06 15.88
CA LEU A 31 18.81 -14.60 17.09
C LEU A 31 18.53 -15.76 18.05
N ASP A 32 19.45 -16.00 18.99
CA ASP A 32 19.23 -16.94 20.09
C ASP A 32 18.49 -16.24 21.25
N LEU A 33 17.19 -16.49 21.39
CA LEU A 33 16.37 -15.91 22.47
C LEU A 33 16.64 -16.51 23.86
N THR A 34 17.46 -17.56 23.96
CA THR A 34 17.95 -18.09 25.25
C THR A 34 19.14 -17.29 25.78
N SER A 35 19.92 -16.68 24.89
CA SER A 35 21.01 -15.76 25.22
C SER A 35 20.48 -14.41 25.69
N LEU A 36 20.81 -14.03 26.92
CA LEU A 36 20.36 -12.74 27.49
C LEU A 36 20.82 -11.54 26.64
N ARG A 37 22.03 -11.60 26.05
CA ARG A 37 22.53 -10.55 25.16
C ARG A 37 21.64 -10.38 23.94
N HIS A 38 21.36 -11.47 23.24
CA HIS A 38 20.56 -11.47 22.02
C HIS A 38 19.13 -11.04 22.30
N LYS A 39 18.54 -11.58 23.37
CA LYS A 39 17.22 -11.20 23.87
C LYS A 39 17.10 -9.70 24.14
N LEU A 40 18.07 -9.10 24.84
CA LEU A 40 18.03 -7.67 25.15
C LEU A 40 18.22 -6.80 23.90
N ASN A 41 19.11 -7.17 22.98
CA ASN A 41 19.27 -6.44 21.72
C ASN A 41 17.99 -6.53 20.87
N PHE A 42 17.40 -7.72 20.74
CA PHE A 42 16.11 -7.87 20.05
C PHE A 42 15.01 -6.98 20.65
N VAL A 43 14.88 -6.95 21.98
CA VAL A 43 13.90 -6.07 22.64
C VAL A 43 14.19 -4.59 22.32
N LYS A 44 15.46 -4.17 22.33
CA LYS A 44 15.86 -2.82 21.94
C LYS A 44 15.40 -2.52 20.51
N ASP A 45 15.76 -3.39 19.57
CA ASP A 45 15.44 -3.22 18.15
C ASP A 45 13.92 -3.20 17.93
N ALA A 46 13.20 -4.11 18.61
CA ALA A 46 11.77 -4.25 18.47
C ALA A 46 10.99 -3.02 18.96
N VAL A 47 11.34 -2.50 20.15
CA VAL A 47 10.73 -1.28 20.69
C VAL A 47 11.14 -0.06 19.86
N THR A 48 12.39 0.00 19.39
CA THR A 48 12.85 1.11 18.54
C THR A 48 12.09 1.14 17.22
N MET A 49 11.90 -0.01 16.58
CA MET A 49 11.11 -0.16 15.35
C MET A 49 9.65 0.25 15.58
N THR A 50 9.05 -0.21 16.68
CA THR A 50 7.69 0.16 17.11
C THR A 50 7.53 1.68 17.28
N ASN A 51 8.53 2.35 17.88
CA ASN A 51 8.54 3.80 18.07
C ASN A 51 8.88 4.60 16.81
N THR A 52 9.03 3.94 15.65
CA THR A 52 9.36 4.59 14.39
C THR A 52 8.17 4.46 13.43
N PRO A 53 7.20 5.42 13.42
CA PRO A 53 6.02 5.31 12.57
C PRO A 53 6.37 5.09 11.09
N PRO A 54 5.69 4.17 10.38
CA PRO A 54 4.53 3.39 10.82
C PRO A 54 4.86 2.05 11.51
N GLY A 55 6.13 1.78 11.80
CA GLY A 55 6.64 0.49 12.29
C GLY A 55 7.73 -0.03 11.36
N GLY A 56 7.94 -1.34 11.31
CA GLY A 56 8.87 -1.94 10.35
C GLY A 56 9.10 -3.43 10.56
N TYR A 57 10.10 -3.96 9.86
CA TYR A 57 10.40 -5.38 9.79
C TYR A 57 11.78 -5.71 10.35
N ILE A 58 11.88 -6.87 11.00
CA ILE A 58 13.15 -7.51 11.37
C ILE A 58 13.20 -8.86 10.68
N LEU A 59 14.25 -9.11 9.89
CA LEU A 59 14.57 -10.43 9.33
C LEU A 59 15.66 -11.10 10.16
N VAL A 60 15.35 -12.27 10.71
CA VAL A 60 16.34 -13.14 11.38
C VAL A 60 16.75 -14.24 10.40
N GLY A 61 18.04 -14.53 10.30
CA GLY A 61 18.60 -15.45 9.31
C GLY A 61 19.15 -14.75 8.08
N VAL A 62 19.40 -13.45 8.16
CA VAL A 62 19.89 -12.62 7.03
C VAL A 62 21.06 -11.78 7.53
N GLU A 63 22.19 -11.83 6.81
CA GLU A 63 23.36 -10.97 7.06
C GLU A 63 23.08 -9.52 6.62
N ASP A 64 23.88 -8.56 7.08
CA ASP A 64 23.75 -7.13 6.72
C ASP A 64 23.77 -6.88 5.20
N GLY A 65 24.39 -7.78 4.44
CA GLY A 65 24.45 -7.74 2.96
C GLY A 65 23.22 -8.31 2.24
N GLY A 66 22.26 -8.89 2.96
CA GLY A 66 21.09 -9.56 2.41
C GLY A 66 21.26 -11.07 2.18
N ASP A 67 22.45 -11.62 2.42
CA ASP A 67 22.73 -13.05 2.26
C ASP A 67 22.06 -13.89 3.36
N LEU A 68 21.57 -15.08 3.00
CA LEU A 68 20.93 -16.01 3.93
C LEU A 68 21.98 -16.66 4.85
N ALA A 69 21.71 -16.64 6.16
CA ALA A 69 22.69 -16.96 7.20
C ALA A 69 22.37 -18.25 7.98
N LEU A 70 21.08 -18.61 8.11
CA LEU A 70 20.64 -19.74 8.95
C LEU A 70 20.23 -20.93 8.07
N PRO A 71 20.99 -22.03 8.04
CA PRO A 71 20.56 -23.25 7.34
C PRO A 71 19.25 -23.80 7.91
N SER A 72 18.44 -24.45 7.08
CA SER A 72 17.18 -25.07 7.52
C SER A 72 17.42 -26.09 8.64
N GLY A 73 16.61 -25.98 9.70
CA GLY A 73 16.72 -26.81 10.90
C GLY A 73 17.63 -26.22 11.99
N SER A 74 18.15 -25.00 11.80
CA SER A 74 18.90 -24.28 12.83
C SER A 74 18.00 -23.80 13.96
N ILE A 75 16.73 -23.51 13.69
CA ILE A 75 15.74 -23.13 14.69
C ILE A 75 15.10 -24.40 15.26
N GLU A 76 15.67 -24.94 16.35
CA GLU A 76 15.18 -26.17 16.99
C GLU A 76 13.73 -26.07 17.45
N ASP A 77 13.36 -24.97 18.11
CA ASP A 77 11.98 -24.67 18.53
C ASP A 77 11.43 -23.46 17.78
N ARG A 78 10.80 -23.72 16.63
CA ARG A 78 10.11 -22.70 15.83
C ARG A 78 9.05 -21.92 16.63
N SER A 79 8.46 -22.50 17.68
CA SER A 79 7.49 -21.79 18.52
C SER A 79 8.12 -20.68 19.36
N THR A 80 9.43 -20.63 19.51
CA THR A 80 10.13 -19.51 20.17
C THR A 80 9.95 -18.17 19.45
N PHE A 81 9.63 -18.20 18.16
CA PHE A 81 9.32 -17.01 17.35
C PHE A 81 7.82 -16.80 17.12
N ASP A 82 6.93 -17.46 17.87
CA ASP A 82 5.51 -17.14 17.85
C ASP A 82 5.27 -15.69 18.35
N SER A 83 4.36 -15.00 17.68
CA SER A 83 3.97 -13.61 17.95
C SER A 83 3.61 -13.37 19.43
N ALA A 84 2.90 -14.27 20.09
CA ALA A 84 2.54 -14.15 21.50
C ALA A 84 3.76 -14.24 22.42
N ARG A 85 4.67 -15.20 22.18
CA ARG A 85 5.93 -15.28 22.95
C ARG A 85 6.84 -14.08 22.74
N LEU A 86 6.93 -13.56 21.51
CA LEU A 86 7.67 -12.33 21.23
C LEU A 86 7.05 -11.13 21.95
N ALA A 87 5.72 -11.00 21.94
CA ALA A 87 5.00 -9.97 22.67
C ALA A 87 5.26 -10.05 24.18
N ASP A 88 5.15 -11.24 24.77
CA ASP A 88 5.43 -11.49 26.19
C ASP A 88 6.89 -11.20 26.57
N LEU A 89 7.82 -11.43 25.66
CA LEU A 89 9.20 -11.06 25.83
C LEU A 89 9.37 -9.53 25.87
N ILE A 90 8.83 -8.82 24.90
CA ILE A 90 8.93 -7.35 24.80
C ILE A 90 8.25 -6.67 26.00
N LYS A 91 7.05 -7.13 26.37
CA LYS A 91 6.26 -6.63 27.51
C LYS A 91 7.01 -6.65 28.85
N LYS A 92 8.01 -7.52 29.02
CA LYS A 92 8.82 -7.56 30.25
C LYS A 92 9.70 -6.32 30.45
N TYR A 93 10.00 -5.61 29.36
CA TYR A 93 10.96 -4.50 29.29
C TYR A 93 10.40 -3.21 28.70
N ALA A 94 9.21 -3.23 28.11
CA ALA A 94 8.52 -2.07 27.55
C ALA A 94 7.35 -1.63 28.44
N ASP A 95 7.06 -0.33 28.45
CA ASP A 95 5.87 0.26 29.08
C ASP A 95 4.86 0.64 27.98
N GLY A 96 4.26 -0.38 27.38
CA GLY A 96 3.34 -0.26 26.26
C GLY A 96 2.98 -1.63 25.69
N VAL A 97 1.94 -1.67 24.86
CA VAL A 97 1.52 -2.90 24.18
C VAL A 97 2.20 -2.96 22.81
N VAL A 98 3.09 -3.93 22.63
CA VAL A 98 3.73 -4.22 21.33
C VAL A 98 3.19 -5.57 20.85
N GLN A 99 2.55 -5.57 19.69
CA GLN A 99 1.96 -6.76 19.07
C GLN A 99 2.74 -7.12 17.80
N PRO A 100 3.86 -7.84 17.93
CA PRO A 100 4.58 -8.35 16.76
C PRO A 100 3.71 -9.35 16.00
N ILE A 101 3.87 -9.38 14.67
CA ILE A 101 3.35 -10.43 13.80
C ILE A 101 4.56 -11.15 13.22
N SER A 102 4.62 -12.48 13.31
CA SER A 102 5.81 -13.22 12.94
C SER A 102 5.49 -14.49 12.17
N GLN A 103 6.34 -14.80 11.19
CA GLN A 103 6.26 -16.02 10.40
C GLN A 103 7.67 -16.51 10.06
N ILE A 104 7.85 -17.83 10.04
CA ILE A 104 9.10 -18.48 9.63
C ILE A 104 8.93 -18.99 8.21
N HIS A 105 9.93 -18.74 7.37
CA HIS A 105 9.99 -19.14 5.98
C HIS A 105 11.19 -20.04 5.75
N ASP A 106 11.02 -21.02 4.87
CA ASP A 106 12.08 -21.86 4.33
C ASP A 106 12.40 -21.36 2.92
N LEU A 107 13.58 -20.77 2.71
CA LEU A 107 14.03 -20.17 1.45
C LEU A 107 15.42 -20.70 1.09
N ASP A 108 15.56 -21.33 -0.07
CA ASP A 108 16.83 -21.87 -0.59
C ASP A 108 17.63 -22.72 0.43
N GLY A 109 16.92 -23.55 1.21
CA GLY A 109 17.53 -24.40 2.24
C GLY A 109 17.99 -23.66 3.49
N HIS A 110 17.50 -22.43 3.69
CA HIS A 110 17.72 -21.59 4.86
C HIS A 110 16.40 -21.25 5.55
N GLU A 111 16.45 -20.96 6.84
CA GLU A 111 15.34 -20.47 7.65
C GLU A 111 15.44 -18.95 7.82
N VAL A 112 14.37 -18.23 7.50
CA VAL A 112 14.25 -16.80 7.77
C VAL A 112 13.02 -16.53 8.63
N VAL A 113 13.20 -15.85 9.76
CA VAL A 113 12.09 -15.35 10.58
C VAL A 113 11.78 -13.92 10.15
N LEU A 114 10.60 -13.70 9.60
CA LEU A 114 10.06 -12.38 9.28
C LEU A 114 9.19 -11.90 10.43
N ILE A 115 9.60 -10.80 11.07
CA ILE A 115 8.88 -10.20 12.20
C ILE A 115 8.46 -8.78 11.82
N TYR A 116 7.16 -8.52 11.77
CA TYR A 116 6.59 -7.19 11.65
C TYR A 116 6.30 -6.59 13.03
N LEU A 117 6.63 -5.32 13.20
CA LEU A 117 6.42 -4.55 14.43
C LEU A 117 5.64 -3.28 14.10
N PRO A 118 4.32 -3.25 14.37
CA PRO A 118 3.49 -2.08 14.10
C PRO A 118 3.77 -0.94 15.08
N HIS A 119 3.61 0.30 14.63
CA HIS A 119 3.52 1.45 15.53
C HIS A 119 2.20 1.42 16.34
N PRO A 120 2.19 1.78 17.63
CA PRO A 120 0.99 1.72 18.46
C PRO A 120 -0.17 2.54 17.88
N GLU A 121 -1.38 2.01 18.03
CA GLU A 121 -2.60 2.66 17.53
C GLU A 121 -2.91 3.98 18.22
N ASP A 122 -2.55 4.12 19.51
CA ASP A 122 -2.77 5.35 20.26
C ASP A 122 -1.83 6.51 19.88
N GLY A 123 -0.78 6.22 19.09
CA GLY A 123 0.24 7.17 18.63
C GLY A 123 1.20 7.63 19.73
N LEU A 124 1.29 6.91 20.85
CA LEU A 124 2.19 7.23 21.95
C LEU A 124 3.52 6.45 21.83
N PRO A 125 4.65 7.05 22.25
CA PRO A 125 5.89 6.31 22.37
C PRO A 125 5.79 5.24 23.45
N VAL A 126 6.50 4.15 23.22
CA VAL A 126 6.71 3.04 24.15
C VAL A 126 8.09 3.19 24.80
N PRO A 127 8.18 3.71 26.04
CA PRO A 127 9.45 3.75 26.77
C PRO A 127 9.84 2.37 27.30
N MET A 128 11.13 2.19 27.58
CA MET A 128 11.61 1.03 28.31
C MET A 128 11.18 1.10 29.78
N SER A 129 10.58 0.03 30.32
CA SER A 129 10.12 -0.04 31.71
C SER A 129 11.20 -0.50 32.70
N LYS A 130 12.30 -1.11 32.21
CA LYS A 130 13.36 -1.68 33.04
C LYS A 130 14.74 -1.50 32.42
N GLU A 131 15.79 -1.64 33.23
CA GLU A 131 17.16 -1.71 32.73
C GLU A 131 17.40 -3.04 32.02
N GLY A 132 17.88 -2.98 30.78
CA GLY A 132 18.39 -4.11 30.04
C GLY A 132 19.90 -4.11 30.10
N SER A 133 20.49 -4.99 30.90
CA SER A 133 21.95 -5.10 31.02
C SER A 133 22.41 -6.56 31.17
N TYR A 134 23.60 -6.84 30.67
CA TYR A 134 24.22 -8.17 30.76
C TYR A 134 25.73 -8.04 31.01
N ARG A 135 26.34 -9.13 31.48
CA ARG A 135 27.79 -9.26 31.67
C ARG A 135 28.27 -10.47 30.91
N LEU A 136 29.31 -10.31 30.08
CA LEU A 136 29.92 -11.43 29.38
C LEU A 136 30.82 -12.24 30.34
N PRO A 137 30.96 -13.55 30.13
CA PRO A 137 31.90 -14.37 30.89
C PRO A 137 33.32 -13.79 30.82
N GLY A 138 33.94 -13.56 31.98
CA GLY A 138 35.29 -12.99 32.08
C GLY A 138 35.35 -11.46 32.11
N ASP A 139 34.24 -10.76 31.84
CA ASP A 139 34.21 -9.30 31.84
C ASP A 139 33.84 -8.74 33.22
N LYS A 140 34.57 -7.71 33.68
CA LYS A 140 34.26 -7.03 34.96
C LYS A 140 33.19 -5.95 34.79
N LYS A 141 33.04 -5.42 33.58
CA LYS A 141 32.10 -4.34 33.27
C LYS A 141 30.75 -4.92 32.86
N GLN A 142 29.68 -4.32 33.38
CA GLN A 142 28.32 -4.60 32.93
C GLN A 142 28.03 -3.75 31.70
N THR A 143 27.49 -4.37 30.66
CA THR A 143 27.04 -3.69 29.44
C THR A 143 25.57 -3.36 29.60
N ILE A 144 25.24 -2.07 29.52
CA ILE A 144 23.87 -1.58 29.55
C ILE A 144 23.42 -1.37 28.10
N VAL A 145 22.31 -2.02 27.72
CA VAL A 145 21.70 -1.96 26.39
C VAL A 145 20.70 -0.81 26.32
N PHE A 146 19.89 -0.65 27.38
CA PHE A 146 18.93 0.44 27.59
C PHE A 146 18.60 0.60 29.08
N ARG A 147 18.05 1.75 29.45
CA ARG A 147 17.65 2.14 30.81
C ARG A 147 16.14 2.34 30.92
N PRO A 148 15.56 2.26 32.13
CA PRO A 148 14.18 2.65 32.34
C PRO A 148 13.96 4.11 31.88
N GLY A 149 12.86 4.34 31.16
CA GLY A 149 12.50 5.64 30.58
C GLY A 149 13.14 5.93 29.23
N ASP A 150 14.06 5.11 28.73
CA ASP A 150 14.61 5.29 27.39
C ASP A 150 13.50 5.15 26.35
N VAL A 151 13.33 6.18 25.52
CA VAL A 151 12.56 6.10 24.27
C VAL A 151 13.57 6.15 23.14
N LEU A 152 13.58 5.09 22.34
CA LEU A 152 14.48 4.94 21.20
C LEU A 152 13.67 4.97 19.91
N VAL A 153 14.23 5.56 18.86
CA VAL A 153 13.68 5.57 17.49
C VAL A 153 14.77 5.22 16.48
N ARG A 154 14.41 4.89 15.24
CA ARG A 154 15.38 4.59 14.18
C ARG A 154 15.71 5.83 13.35
N GLU A 155 16.99 5.97 13.03
CA GLU A 155 17.50 6.89 12.01
C GLU A 155 18.36 6.09 11.04
N GLY A 156 17.83 5.79 9.84
CA GLY A 156 18.43 4.79 8.96
C GLY A 156 18.49 3.43 9.67
N ALA A 157 19.61 2.73 9.56
CA ALA A 157 19.81 1.44 10.23
C ALA A 157 20.13 1.56 11.74
N GLN A 158 20.20 2.78 12.31
CA GLN A 158 20.65 2.98 13.70
C GLN A 158 19.51 3.23 14.67
N ASN A 159 19.59 2.59 15.84
CA ASN A 159 18.74 2.91 16.98
C ASN A 159 19.35 4.08 17.78
N VAL A 160 18.62 5.19 17.87
CA VAL A 160 19.05 6.41 18.55
C VAL A 160 18.06 6.82 19.65
N PRO A 161 18.52 7.53 20.69
CA PRO A 161 17.62 8.15 21.64
C PRO A 161 16.67 9.14 20.98
N LEU A 162 15.44 9.24 21.48
CA LEU A 162 14.47 10.23 21.07
C LEU A 162 15.04 11.65 21.29
N ARG A 163 14.97 12.49 20.26
CA ARG A 163 15.38 13.89 20.28
C ARG A 163 14.23 14.77 19.84
N HIS A 164 14.40 16.08 20.03
CA HIS A 164 13.35 17.05 19.73
C HIS A 164 12.78 16.92 18.30
N ILE A 165 13.66 16.67 17.33
CA ILE A 165 13.30 16.53 15.90
C ILE A 165 12.34 15.36 15.61
N HIS A 166 12.27 14.36 16.47
CA HIS A 166 11.42 13.18 16.25
C HIS A 166 9.98 13.38 16.72
N TRP A 167 9.71 14.36 17.59
CA TRP A 167 8.39 14.48 18.23
C TRP A 167 7.25 14.71 17.24
N ALA A 168 7.47 15.55 16.22
CA ALA A 168 6.45 15.85 15.23
C ALA A 168 6.01 14.58 14.47
N THR A 169 6.97 13.77 14.02
CA THR A 169 6.70 12.51 13.31
C THR A 169 6.06 11.48 14.24
N LEU A 170 6.60 11.32 15.45
CA LEU A 170 6.15 10.35 16.44
C LEU A 170 4.71 10.59 16.89
N LEU A 171 4.35 11.85 17.15
CA LEU A 171 3.03 12.21 17.67
C LEU A 171 1.99 12.45 16.57
N LYS A 172 2.38 12.44 15.29
CA LYS A 172 1.47 12.74 14.18
C LYS A 172 0.18 11.92 14.24
N LYS A 173 0.28 10.59 14.40
CA LYS A 173 -0.89 9.69 14.50
C LYS A 173 -1.80 10.06 15.68
N ARG A 174 -1.21 10.41 16.83
CA ARG A 174 -1.97 10.85 18.01
C ARG A 174 -2.66 12.18 17.76
N ASP A 175 -1.94 13.16 17.20
CA ASP A 175 -2.48 14.48 16.92
C ASP A 175 -3.65 14.39 15.93
N ASP A 176 -3.50 13.56 14.90
CA ASP A 176 -4.56 13.28 13.92
C ASP A 176 -5.76 12.58 14.57
N ARG A 177 -5.52 11.62 15.46
CA ARG A 177 -6.58 10.99 16.25
C ARG A 177 -7.30 11.97 17.17
N ILE A 178 -6.58 12.83 17.91
CA ILE A 178 -7.19 13.83 18.79
C ILE A 178 -8.03 14.82 17.98
N ARG A 179 -7.55 15.25 16.80
CA ARG A 179 -8.33 16.09 15.89
C ARG A 179 -9.59 15.39 15.40
N SER A 180 -9.49 14.10 15.06
CA SER A 180 -10.63 13.25 14.67
C SER A 180 -11.65 13.12 15.81
N GLU A 181 -11.21 12.71 17.01
CA GLU A 181 -12.06 12.57 18.21
C GLU A 181 -12.74 13.88 18.62
N ALA A 182 -12.03 15.01 18.54
CA ALA A 182 -12.60 16.32 18.84
C ALA A 182 -13.71 16.72 17.85
N ARG A 183 -13.67 16.17 16.62
CA ARG A 183 -14.66 16.41 15.57
C ARG A 183 -15.78 15.37 15.59
N GLU A 184 -15.56 14.19 16.18
CA GLU A 184 -16.47 13.04 16.16
C GLU A 184 -17.90 13.39 16.57
N GLN A 185 -18.12 14.20 17.61
CA GLN A 185 -19.49 14.58 18.02
C GLN A 185 -20.19 15.47 16.99
N VAL A 186 -19.46 16.38 16.36
CA VAL A 186 -20.01 17.26 15.31
C VAL A 186 -20.26 16.45 14.04
N ASP A 187 -19.30 15.60 13.69
CA ASP A 187 -19.33 14.71 12.55
C ASP A 187 -20.46 13.67 12.65
N ALA A 188 -20.66 13.06 13.83
CA ALA A 188 -21.77 12.14 14.11
C ALA A 188 -23.12 12.85 14.01
N LEU A 189 -23.25 14.09 14.53
CA LEU A 189 -24.47 14.88 14.35
C LEU A 189 -24.74 15.20 12.87
N ILE A 190 -23.68 15.46 12.10
CA ILE A 190 -23.76 15.68 10.66
C ILE A 190 -24.18 14.39 9.93
N ALA A 191 -23.61 13.24 10.29
CA ALA A 191 -23.96 11.94 9.73
C ALA A 191 -25.40 11.53 10.08
N ASP A 192 -25.82 11.68 11.33
CA ASP A 192 -27.20 11.43 11.76
C ASP A 192 -28.17 12.36 11.03
N LEU A 193 -27.81 13.63 10.86
CA LEU A 193 -28.57 14.58 10.07
C LEU A 193 -28.63 14.13 8.60
N ALA A 194 -27.54 13.64 8.02
CA ALA A 194 -27.49 13.07 6.67
C ALA A 194 -28.48 11.93 6.49
N VAL A 195 -28.41 10.94 7.39
CA VAL A 195 -29.29 9.76 7.42
C VAL A 195 -30.75 10.19 7.59
N ALA A 196 -31.03 11.09 8.52
CA ALA A 196 -32.39 11.59 8.78
C ALA A 196 -32.96 12.37 7.58
N LEU A 197 -32.13 13.13 6.87
CA LEU A 197 -32.52 13.86 5.67
C LEU A 197 -32.78 12.92 4.49
N ARG A 198 -31.99 11.84 4.33
CA ARG A 198 -32.26 10.76 3.36
C ARG A 198 -33.59 10.05 3.64
N ALA A 199 -33.86 9.70 4.89
CA ALA A 199 -35.08 8.99 5.29
C ALA A 199 -36.39 9.79 5.07
N ARG A 200 -36.32 11.13 4.96
CA ARG A 200 -37.50 12.00 4.88
C ARG A 200 -38.03 12.30 3.48
N GLY A 201 -37.41 11.80 2.41
CA GLY A 201 -37.97 11.72 1.05
C GLY A 201 -38.88 12.87 0.58
N GLY A 202 -38.41 14.14 0.57
CA GLY A 202 -39.25 15.26 0.13
C GLY A 202 -38.54 16.57 -0.28
N VAL A 203 -38.72 16.94 -1.56
CA VAL A 203 -38.74 18.24 -2.31
C VAL A 203 -37.75 19.39 -2.01
N ARG A 204 -37.07 19.44 -0.87
CA ARG A 204 -35.84 20.24 -0.65
C ARG A 204 -34.91 19.46 0.25
N GLN A 205 -34.13 18.55 -0.34
CA GLN A 205 -33.05 17.88 0.38
C GLN A 205 -32.07 18.96 0.86
N ALA A 206 -32.11 19.29 2.15
CA ALA A 206 -30.93 19.86 2.79
C ALA A 206 -29.84 18.80 2.61
N LEU A 207 -28.74 19.17 1.97
CA LEU A 207 -27.64 18.27 1.73
C LEU A 207 -26.55 18.57 2.74
N VAL A 208 -25.88 17.52 3.17
CA VAL A 208 -24.78 17.62 4.11
C VAL A 208 -23.65 18.41 3.46
N PRO A 209 -23.07 19.43 4.12
CA PRO A 209 -21.92 20.13 3.57
C PRO A 209 -20.74 19.16 3.40
N LEU A 210 -20.01 19.31 2.29
CA LEU A 210 -18.76 18.59 2.05
C LEU A 210 -17.60 19.47 2.52
N SER A 211 -16.72 18.93 3.36
CA SER A 211 -15.53 19.64 3.87
C SER A 211 -14.32 18.72 3.94
N LEU A 212 -13.12 19.29 3.72
CA LEU A 212 -11.85 18.60 3.89
C LEU A 212 -11.60 18.21 5.35
N ASP A 213 -12.18 18.98 6.28
CA ASP A 213 -12.00 18.79 7.72
C ASP A 213 -12.78 17.59 8.30
N MET A 214 -13.68 16.99 7.53
CA MET A 214 -14.46 15.85 8.01
C MET A 214 -13.58 14.61 8.14
N THR A 215 -13.89 13.77 9.13
CA THR A 215 -13.41 12.38 9.16
C THR A 215 -13.78 11.64 7.87
N ASP A 216 -13.01 10.61 7.51
CA ASP A 216 -13.25 9.86 6.27
C ASP A 216 -14.63 9.21 6.25
N GLU A 217 -15.06 8.66 7.38
CA GLU A 217 -16.36 8.01 7.56
C GLU A 217 -17.50 9.01 7.36
N SER A 218 -17.43 10.15 8.03
CA SER A 218 -18.46 11.19 7.95
C SER A 218 -18.49 11.84 6.57
N PHE A 219 -17.32 12.04 5.98
CA PHE A 219 -17.21 12.54 4.61
C PHE A 219 -17.81 11.56 3.61
N ALA A 220 -17.57 10.26 3.75
CA ALA A 220 -18.17 9.24 2.90
C ALA A 220 -19.71 9.25 3.01
N GLU A 221 -20.27 9.34 4.21
CA GLU A 221 -21.74 9.46 4.39
C GLU A 221 -22.32 10.73 3.76
N ALA A 222 -21.60 11.85 3.85
CA ALA A 222 -21.99 13.08 3.15
C ALA A 222 -22.00 12.88 1.64
N VAL A 223 -20.94 12.28 1.07
CA VAL A 223 -20.85 11.96 -0.36
C VAL A 223 -22.02 11.08 -0.80
N ILE A 224 -22.31 10.00 -0.06
CA ILE A 224 -23.43 9.11 -0.33
C ILE A 224 -24.75 9.90 -0.35
N SER A 225 -24.96 10.80 0.61
CA SER A 225 -26.16 11.67 0.61
C SER A 225 -26.28 12.56 -0.64
N HIS A 226 -25.18 13.01 -1.25
CA HIS A 226 -25.23 13.77 -2.51
C HIS A 226 -25.48 12.87 -3.72
N LEU A 227 -24.92 11.65 -3.72
CA LEU A 227 -25.13 10.67 -4.79
C LEU A 227 -26.60 10.18 -4.80
N ASP A 228 -27.18 9.86 -3.65
CA ASP A 228 -28.59 9.49 -3.47
C ASP A 228 -29.55 10.59 -3.94
N ALA A 229 -29.15 11.85 -3.73
CA ALA A 229 -29.89 13.03 -4.14
C ALA A 229 -29.77 13.35 -5.64
N GLY A 230 -28.87 12.68 -6.36
CA GLY A 230 -28.50 13.02 -7.73
C GLY A 230 -27.89 14.43 -7.86
N ASN A 231 -27.33 14.99 -6.79
CA ASN A 231 -26.74 16.33 -6.80
C ASN A 231 -25.23 16.29 -7.10
N ASP A 232 -24.91 16.13 -8.38
CA ASP A 232 -23.52 16.11 -8.85
C ASP A 232 -22.82 17.49 -8.79
N VAL A 233 -23.58 18.59 -8.69
CA VAL A 233 -23.04 19.96 -8.75
C VAL A 233 -22.16 20.24 -7.54
N ARG A 234 -22.61 19.85 -6.34
CA ARG A 234 -21.86 20.06 -5.10
C ARG A 234 -20.62 19.19 -5.03
N LEU A 235 -20.71 17.94 -5.48
CA LEU A 235 -19.56 17.03 -5.60
C LEU A 235 -18.52 17.61 -6.56
N ARG A 236 -18.94 18.12 -7.74
CA ARG A 236 -18.04 18.77 -8.70
C ARG A 236 -17.36 20.03 -8.15
N GLN A 237 -18.10 20.86 -7.40
CA GLN A 237 -17.52 22.04 -6.73
C GLN A 237 -16.48 21.63 -5.70
N PHE A 238 -16.80 20.64 -4.86
CA PHE A 238 -15.88 20.11 -3.87
C PHE A 238 -14.59 19.57 -4.52
N LEU A 239 -14.70 18.76 -5.58
CA LEU A 239 -13.56 18.18 -6.28
C LEU A 239 -12.61 19.25 -6.86
N GLN A 240 -13.13 20.39 -7.32
CA GLN A 240 -12.32 21.52 -7.76
C GLN A 240 -11.53 22.14 -6.60
N THR A 241 -12.19 22.35 -5.46
CA THR A 241 -11.54 22.87 -4.25
C THR A 241 -10.48 21.91 -3.73
N ALA A 242 -10.80 20.63 -3.59
CA ALA A 242 -9.87 19.61 -3.12
C ALA A 242 -8.65 19.49 -4.05
N SER A 243 -8.85 19.49 -5.37
CA SER A 243 -7.74 19.46 -6.34
C SER A 243 -6.80 20.66 -6.18
N ALA A 244 -7.33 21.87 -5.94
CA ALA A 244 -6.50 23.05 -5.68
C ALA A 244 -5.77 22.98 -4.32
N SER A 245 -6.36 22.34 -3.32
CA SER A 245 -5.77 22.14 -2.00
C SER A 245 -4.69 21.05 -1.95
N SER A 246 -4.58 20.20 -2.99
CA SER A 246 -3.62 19.08 -3.06
C SER A 246 -2.15 19.49 -2.94
N LEU A 247 -1.80 20.73 -3.31
CA LEU A 247 -0.45 21.29 -3.18
C LEU A 247 -0.12 21.80 -1.77
N SER A 248 -1.10 21.83 -0.87
CA SER A 248 -0.88 22.32 0.50
C SER A 248 -0.06 21.31 1.29
N VAL A 249 0.96 21.79 2.01
CA VAL A 249 1.76 20.94 2.91
C VAL A 249 0.90 20.37 4.04
N ASP A 250 -0.09 21.12 4.50
CA ASP A 250 -0.92 20.75 5.65
C ASP A 250 -2.17 19.97 5.27
N ALA A 251 -2.78 20.29 4.12
CA ALA A 251 -4.08 19.75 3.69
C ALA A 251 -4.03 18.89 2.43
N GLY A 252 -2.85 18.74 1.81
CA GLY A 252 -2.72 18.12 0.50
C GLY A 252 -3.10 16.63 0.50
N VAL A 253 -2.62 15.89 1.50
CA VAL A 253 -2.91 14.45 1.67
C VAL A 253 -4.41 14.23 1.88
N ASP A 254 -5.01 14.94 2.84
CA ASP A 254 -6.45 14.86 3.13
C ASP A 254 -7.30 15.20 1.89
N ALA A 255 -6.87 16.21 1.12
CA ALA A 255 -7.57 16.59 -0.11
C ALA A 255 -7.50 15.49 -1.17
N LEU A 256 -6.35 14.85 -1.35
CA LEU A 256 -6.22 13.70 -2.25
C LEU A 256 -7.08 12.52 -1.75
N ASP A 257 -7.09 12.24 -0.46
CA ASP A 257 -7.89 11.17 0.14
C ASP A 257 -9.39 11.40 -0.07
N LYS A 258 -9.87 12.63 0.15
CA LYS A 258 -11.27 12.97 -0.11
C LYS A 258 -11.64 12.85 -1.59
N ILE A 259 -10.75 13.17 -2.53
CA ILE A 259 -11.02 12.95 -3.97
C ILE A 259 -11.17 11.45 -4.26
N VAL A 260 -10.32 10.61 -3.69
CA VAL A 260 -10.39 9.15 -3.84
C VAL A 260 -11.67 8.59 -3.22
N ILE A 261 -12.07 9.06 -2.04
CA ILE A 261 -13.33 8.65 -1.41
C ILE A 261 -14.52 9.03 -2.31
N VAL A 262 -14.56 10.26 -2.86
CA VAL A 262 -15.62 10.64 -3.83
C VAL A 262 -15.65 9.68 -5.03
N ALA A 263 -14.49 9.38 -5.62
CA ALA A 263 -14.41 8.47 -6.76
C ALA A 263 -14.86 7.05 -6.41
N ALA A 264 -14.39 6.49 -5.29
CA ALA A 264 -14.72 5.16 -4.83
C ALA A 264 -16.23 5.02 -4.56
N GLN A 265 -16.81 5.96 -3.81
CA GLN A 265 -18.26 5.97 -3.57
C GLN A 265 -19.05 6.13 -4.87
N ALA A 266 -18.61 7.01 -5.78
CA ALA A 266 -19.27 7.18 -7.08
C ALA A 266 -19.20 5.93 -7.97
N MET A 267 -18.10 5.16 -7.93
CA MET A 267 -18.00 3.87 -8.60
C MET A 267 -18.99 2.86 -8.01
N HIS A 268 -19.07 2.79 -6.68
CA HIS A 268 -19.98 1.88 -5.96
C HIS A 268 -21.46 2.20 -6.21
N PHE A 269 -21.80 3.48 -6.40
CA PHE A 269 -23.16 3.94 -6.71
C PHE A 269 -23.45 4.05 -8.21
N GLU A 270 -22.55 3.55 -9.07
CA GLU A 270 -22.70 3.57 -10.54
C GLU A 270 -22.95 4.98 -11.11
N GLN A 271 -22.19 5.98 -10.62
CA GLN A 271 -22.27 7.39 -11.03
C GLN A 271 -21.08 7.79 -11.92
N PRO A 272 -21.02 7.37 -13.20
CA PRO A 272 -19.83 7.51 -14.05
C PRO A 272 -19.41 8.97 -14.27
N THR A 273 -20.37 9.91 -14.33
CA THR A 273 -20.06 11.34 -14.49
C THR A 273 -19.25 11.88 -13.31
N VAL A 274 -19.56 11.44 -12.09
CA VAL A 274 -18.82 11.85 -10.88
C VAL A 274 -17.45 11.17 -10.85
N VAL A 275 -17.37 9.90 -11.24
CA VAL A 275 -16.10 9.17 -11.38
C VAL A 275 -15.15 9.90 -12.32
N THR A 276 -15.59 10.27 -13.53
CA THR A 276 -14.78 11.03 -14.49
C THR A 276 -14.28 12.35 -13.89
N LYS A 277 -15.14 13.07 -13.14
CA LYS A 277 -14.77 14.35 -12.53
C LYS A 277 -13.77 14.20 -11.39
N ALA A 278 -13.86 13.13 -10.62
CA ALA A 278 -12.90 12.84 -9.56
C ALA A 278 -11.53 12.43 -10.16
N THR A 279 -11.53 11.61 -11.21
CA THR A 279 -10.31 11.29 -11.98
C THR A 279 -9.70 12.54 -12.61
N ASP A 280 -10.49 13.44 -13.19
CA ASP A 280 -10.02 14.73 -13.72
C ASP A 280 -9.38 15.60 -12.60
N ALA A 281 -9.93 15.55 -11.38
CA ALA A 281 -9.40 16.29 -10.23
C ALA A 281 -8.03 15.75 -9.76
N LEU A 282 -7.85 14.42 -9.73
CA LEU A 282 -6.56 13.79 -9.46
C LEU A 282 -5.55 14.12 -10.57
N TYR A 283 -5.96 14.05 -11.84
CA TYR A 283 -5.09 14.36 -12.97
C TYR A 283 -4.64 15.83 -12.94
N ARG A 284 -5.53 16.77 -12.62
CA ARG A 284 -5.13 18.18 -12.41
C ARG A 284 -4.18 18.37 -11.23
N ALA A 285 -4.41 17.66 -10.13
CA ALA A 285 -3.47 17.69 -8.99
C ALA A 285 -2.09 17.18 -9.43
N TYR A 286 -2.06 16.16 -10.28
CA TYR A 286 -0.83 15.60 -10.84
C TYR A 286 -0.10 16.59 -11.75
N GLU A 287 -0.83 17.29 -12.63
CA GLU A 287 -0.25 18.34 -13.47
C GLU A 287 0.30 19.49 -12.62
N ASN A 288 -0.43 19.90 -11.59
CA ASN A 288 -0.03 20.97 -10.70
C ASN A 288 1.17 20.60 -9.81
N ALA A 289 1.42 19.31 -9.57
CA ALA A 289 2.60 18.84 -8.84
C ALA A 289 3.91 19.14 -9.59
N GLY A 290 3.87 19.35 -10.91
CA GLY A 290 5.03 19.72 -11.71
C GLY A 290 6.14 18.67 -11.68
N ASP A 291 7.27 18.99 -11.04
CA ASP A 291 8.43 18.09 -10.88
C ASP A 291 8.51 17.44 -9.48
N ASP A 292 7.49 17.61 -8.63
CA ASP A 292 7.42 16.94 -7.33
C ASP A 292 7.10 15.44 -7.50
N ALA A 293 8.16 14.65 -7.71
CA ALA A 293 8.07 13.21 -7.90
C ALA A 293 7.41 12.48 -6.72
N ARG A 294 7.46 13.04 -5.51
CA ARG A 294 6.86 12.42 -4.33
C ARG A 294 5.35 12.62 -4.33
N LEU A 295 4.89 13.85 -4.55
CA LEU A 295 3.47 14.14 -4.69
C LEU A 295 2.87 13.39 -5.90
N GLN A 296 3.60 13.32 -7.02
CA GLN A 296 3.19 12.53 -8.17
C GLN A 296 3.02 11.04 -7.81
N LEU A 297 3.97 10.46 -7.07
CA LEU A 297 3.85 9.08 -6.61
C LEU A 297 2.66 8.88 -5.66
N ASP A 298 2.42 9.81 -4.74
CA ASP A 298 1.28 9.76 -3.81
C ASP A 298 -0.06 9.78 -4.55
N ILE A 299 -0.16 10.54 -5.64
CA ILE A 299 -1.33 10.56 -6.52
C ILE A 299 -1.46 9.23 -7.28
N ILE A 300 -0.39 8.72 -7.91
CA ILE A 300 -0.46 7.45 -8.64
C ILE A 300 -0.80 6.27 -7.73
N THR A 301 -0.32 6.27 -6.48
CA THR A 301 -0.68 5.25 -5.49
C THR A 301 -2.20 5.21 -5.25
N ARG A 302 -2.85 6.39 -5.21
CA ARG A 302 -4.31 6.54 -5.12
C ARG A 302 -5.05 6.15 -6.41
N VAL A 303 -4.41 6.35 -7.56
CA VAL A 303 -4.93 5.85 -8.85
C VAL A 303 -4.97 4.32 -8.86
N TYR A 304 -3.98 3.65 -8.27
CA TYR A 304 -4.01 2.18 -8.09
C TYR A 304 -5.16 1.72 -7.19
N VAL A 305 -5.47 2.47 -6.13
CA VAL A 305 -6.64 2.20 -5.28
C VAL A 305 -7.92 2.19 -6.13
N LEU A 306 -8.16 3.26 -6.89
CA LEU A 306 -9.34 3.37 -7.77
C LEU A 306 -9.35 2.33 -8.89
N GLY A 307 -8.21 2.08 -9.51
CA GLY A 307 -8.06 1.08 -10.57
C GLY A 307 -8.37 -0.33 -10.07
N SER A 308 -7.87 -0.69 -8.88
CA SER A 308 -8.17 -1.99 -8.27
C SER A 308 -9.65 -2.18 -7.97
N MET A 309 -10.33 -1.12 -7.50
CA MET A 309 -11.77 -1.14 -7.25
C MET A 309 -12.56 -1.27 -8.55
N ALA A 310 -12.17 -0.53 -9.59
CA ALA A 310 -12.77 -0.65 -10.92
C ALA A 310 -12.64 -2.09 -11.46
N VAL A 311 -11.54 -2.79 -11.20
CA VAL A 311 -11.39 -4.22 -11.52
C VAL A 311 -12.39 -5.08 -10.75
N ARG A 312 -12.50 -4.90 -9.43
CA ARG A 312 -13.44 -5.69 -8.59
C ARG A 312 -14.90 -5.46 -8.98
N LEU A 313 -15.26 -4.24 -9.40
CA LEU A 313 -16.59 -3.88 -9.88
C LEU A 313 -16.80 -4.12 -11.38
N CYS A 314 -15.80 -4.65 -12.10
CA CYS A 314 -15.83 -4.86 -13.55
C CYS A 314 -16.13 -3.59 -14.37
N LEU A 315 -15.71 -2.41 -13.90
CA LEU A 315 -15.88 -1.12 -14.55
C LEU A 315 -14.76 -0.88 -15.60
N TRP A 316 -14.79 -1.66 -16.67
CA TRP A 316 -13.73 -1.72 -17.68
C TRP A 316 -13.44 -0.39 -18.39
N GLU A 317 -14.46 0.42 -18.70
CA GLU A 317 -14.27 1.77 -19.25
C GLU A 317 -13.50 2.67 -18.28
N THR A 318 -13.76 2.53 -16.97
CA THR A 318 -13.04 3.29 -15.94
C THR A 318 -11.58 2.85 -15.83
N VAL A 319 -11.29 1.55 -15.98
CA VAL A 319 -9.91 1.04 -16.05
C VAL A 319 -9.16 1.65 -17.24
N HIS A 320 -9.80 1.68 -18.42
CA HIS A 320 -9.25 2.32 -19.62
C HIS A 320 -8.96 3.81 -19.40
N ASP A 321 -9.95 4.57 -18.90
CA ASP A 321 -9.86 6.02 -18.73
C ASP A 321 -8.90 6.46 -17.61
N LEU A 322 -8.70 5.63 -16.58
CA LEU A 322 -7.68 5.84 -15.55
C LEU A 322 -6.27 5.61 -16.10
N ALA A 323 -6.10 4.59 -16.95
CA ALA A 323 -4.81 4.24 -17.52
C ALA A 323 -4.35 5.24 -18.59
N LEU A 324 -5.23 5.68 -19.50
CA LEU A 324 -4.89 6.58 -20.62
C LEU A 324 -5.11 8.06 -20.30
N ARG A 325 -4.26 8.58 -19.42
CA ARG A 325 -4.12 10.03 -19.22
C ARG A 325 -2.73 10.47 -19.71
N PRO A 326 -2.61 11.00 -20.93
CA PRO A 326 -1.33 11.48 -21.44
C PRO A 326 -0.76 12.57 -20.55
N TYR A 327 0.55 12.57 -20.32
CA TYR A 327 1.22 13.60 -19.54
C TYR A 327 2.41 14.16 -20.30
N THR A 328 2.52 15.49 -20.33
CA THR A 328 3.64 16.20 -20.97
C THR A 328 4.52 16.81 -19.89
N PRO A 329 5.68 16.20 -19.58
CA PRO A 329 6.58 16.75 -18.58
C PRO A 329 7.21 18.04 -19.09
N THR A 330 7.36 19.05 -18.23
CA THR A 330 7.93 20.36 -18.59
C THR A 330 9.35 20.26 -19.16
N ASN A 331 10.12 19.26 -18.72
CA ASN A 331 11.54 19.10 -19.03
C ASN A 331 11.85 17.89 -19.94
N GLU A 332 10.84 17.22 -20.49
CA GLU A 332 11.03 16.08 -21.40
C GLU A 332 10.61 16.40 -22.84
N THR A 333 11.29 15.77 -23.80
CA THR A 333 11.03 15.97 -25.24
C THR A 333 9.89 15.10 -25.78
N TYR A 334 9.30 14.25 -24.94
CA TYR A 334 8.24 13.33 -25.35
C TYR A 334 7.09 13.29 -24.34
N ILE A 335 5.90 12.98 -24.85
CA ILE A 335 4.68 12.82 -24.08
C ILE A 335 4.59 11.36 -23.63
N HIS A 336 4.24 11.12 -22.38
CA HIS A 336 3.91 9.78 -21.88
C HIS A 336 2.45 9.48 -22.20
N SER A 337 2.15 8.29 -22.71
CA SER A 337 0.76 7.85 -22.95
C SER A 337 -0.06 7.74 -21.67
N SER A 338 0.62 7.56 -20.53
CA SER A 338 -0.01 7.41 -19.23
C SER A 338 0.76 8.15 -18.13
N TRP A 339 0.05 8.95 -17.35
CA TRP A 339 0.52 9.54 -16.10
C TRP A 339 0.99 8.50 -15.07
N ILE A 340 0.45 7.27 -15.09
CA ILE A 340 0.91 6.18 -14.23
C ILE A 340 2.36 5.86 -14.61
N ARG A 341 2.63 5.71 -15.91
CA ARG A 341 3.98 5.43 -16.39
C ARG A 341 4.93 6.57 -16.05
N HIS A 342 4.51 7.81 -16.32
CA HIS A 342 5.32 8.97 -15.99
C HIS A 342 5.65 9.00 -14.49
N GLY A 343 4.65 8.81 -13.62
CA GLY A 343 4.83 8.83 -12.17
C GLY A 343 5.77 7.73 -11.67
N GLN A 344 5.69 6.53 -12.23
CA GLN A 344 6.65 5.46 -11.95
C GLN A 344 8.08 5.85 -12.32
N VAL A 345 8.27 6.43 -13.51
CA VAL A 345 9.59 6.87 -14.00
C VAL A 345 10.13 8.02 -13.15
N ALA A 346 9.30 9.03 -12.85
CA ALA A 346 9.67 10.16 -12.01
C ALA A 346 10.08 9.71 -10.61
N ALA A 347 9.30 8.84 -9.98
CA ALA A 347 9.59 8.29 -8.66
C ALA A 347 10.88 7.45 -8.65
N SER A 348 11.11 6.63 -9.69
CA SER A 348 12.35 5.86 -9.82
C SER A 348 13.58 6.76 -9.98
N ARG A 349 13.50 7.80 -10.83
CA ARG A 349 14.60 8.76 -11.03
C ARG A 349 14.89 9.59 -9.78
N ALA A 350 13.88 9.86 -8.96
CA ALA A 350 14.02 10.54 -7.68
C ALA A 350 14.51 9.62 -6.55
N GLY A 351 14.78 8.33 -6.83
CA GLY A 351 15.24 7.37 -5.81
C GLY A 351 14.18 7.04 -4.75
N LEU A 352 12.90 7.26 -5.04
CA LEU A 352 11.81 6.91 -4.11
C LEU A 352 11.60 5.39 -4.08
N PHE A 353 11.83 4.75 -5.22
CA PHE A 353 12.04 3.31 -5.33
C PHE A 353 13.52 2.99 -5.31
N GLU A 354 13.87 1.83 -4.78
CA GLU A 354 15.22 1.32 -4.97
C GLU A 354 15.42 0.91 -6.44
N GLU A 355 16.67 0.97 -6.93
CA GLU A 355 16.99 0.68 -8.34
C GLU A 355 16.44 -0.68 -8.75
N GLY A 356 15.68 -0.71 -9.85
CA GLY A 356 15.05 -1.92 -10.39
C GLY A 356 13.73 -2.34 -9.72
N LYS A 357 13.13 -1.53 -8.83
CA LYS A 357 12.04 -1.99 -7.93
C LYS A 357 10.77 -1.15 -7.91
N ALA A 358 10.08 -1.05 -9.05
CA ALA A 358 8.83 -0.27 -9.15
C ALA A 358 7.59 -0.92 -8.51
N GLY A 359 7.66 -2.19 -8.06
CA GLY A 359 6.55 -2.92 -7.41
C GLY A 359 6.01 -2.30 -6.13
N MET A 360 6.78 -1.43 -5.47
CA MET A 360 6.48 -0.90 -4.13
C MET A 360 5.23 -0.01 -4.07
N MET A 361 4.78 0.54 -5.20
CA MET A 361 3.54 1.33 -5.27
C MET A 361 2.29 0.49 -5.00
N ILE A 362 2.30 -0.80 -5.35
CA ILE A 362 1.20 -1.72 -5.07
C ILE A 362 1.08 -1.94 -3.56
N SER A 363 2.20 -2.16 -2.86
CA SER A 363 2.24 -2.27 -1.39
C SER A 363 1.79 -0.95 -0.73
N GLY A 364 2.18 0.20 -1.28
CA GLY A 364 1.71 1.52 -0.82
C GLY A 364 0.19 1.70 -0.98
N ALA A 365 -0.38 1.31 -2.11
CA ALA A 365 -1.82 1.40 -2.36
C ALA A 365 -2.61 0.46 -1.46
N ARG A 366 -2.10 -0.74 -1.22
CA ARG A 366 -2.68 -1.69 -0.25
C ARG A 366 -2.69 -1.11 1.16
N GLU A 367 -1.60 -0.47 1.59
CA GLU A 367 -1.53 0.17 2.90
C GLU A 367 -2.53 1.32 3.02
N LEU A 368 -2.65 2.18 2.00
CA LEU A 368 -3.68 3.23 1.97
C LEU A 368 -5.10 2.65 2.13
N MET A 369 -5.41 1.55 1.45
CA MET A 369 -6.72 0.90 1.57
C MET A 369 -6.95 0.25 2.95
N ARG A 370 -5.87 -0.09 3.66
CA ARG A 370 -5.94 -0.59 5.03
C ARG A 370 -6.18 0.55 6.03
N THR A 371 -5.53 1.70 5.84
CA THR A 371 -5.67 2.86 6.73
C THR A 371 -6.93 3.68 6.46
N HIS A 372 -7.46 3.64 5.24
CA HIS A 372 -8.67 4.35 4.81
C HIS A 372 -9.71 3.37 4.23
N PRO A 373 -10.47 2.62 5.06
CA PRO A 373 -11.45 1.66 4.57
C PRO A 373 -12.53 2.25 3.65
N THR A 374 -12.85 3.54 3.82
CA THR A 374 -13.81 4.28 2.98
C THR A 374 -13.41 4.42 1.51
N MET A 375 -12.15 4.12 1.16
CA MET A 375 -11.66 4.04 -0.22
C MET A 375 -12.01 2.71 -0.91
N ARG A 376 -12.55 1.73 -0.18
CA ARG A 376 -12.98 0.43 -0.71
C ARG A 376 -14.37 0.05 -0.19
N PRO A 377 -15.41 0.87 -0.47
CA PRO A 377 -16.76 0.62 0.04
C PRO A 377 -17.39 -0.68 -0.49
N ASP A 378 -16.80 -1.28 -1.52
CA ASP A 378 -17.20 -2.58 -2.06
C ASP A 378 -16.72 -3.78 -1.22
N MET A 379 -15.87 -3.57 -0.21
CA MET A 379 -15.32 -4.63 0.64
C MET A 379 -15.74 -4.45 2.11
N SER A 380 -16.09 -5.57 2.77
CA SER A 380 -16.34 -5.57 4.20
C SER A 380 -15.06 -5.74 5.01
N ASP A 381 -14.95 -5.05 6.15
CA ASP A 381 -13.86 -5.19 7.11
C ASP A 381 -14.02 -6.36 8.07
N THR A 382 -15.17 -7.06 8.05
CA THR A 382 -15.37 -8.22 8.93
C THR A 382 -14.54 -9.40 8.45
N PRO A 383 -13.64 -9.96 9.27
CA PRO A 383 -12.88 -11.14 8.89
C PRO A 383 -13.84 -12.31 8.66
N ASP A 384 -13.77 -12.89 7.46
CA ASP A 384 -14.54 -14.08 7.11
C ASP A 384 -14.17 -15.21 8.08
N SER A 385 -15.17 -15.85 8.69
CA SER A 385 -14.96 -16.86 9.76
C SER A 385 -14.43 -18.21 9.24
N GLY A 386 -13.95 -18.27 7.99
CA GLY A 386 -13.40 -19.46 7.36
C GLY A 386 -11.89 -19.34 7.18
N THR A 387 -11.17 -20.45 7.29
CA THR A 387 -9.75 -20.55 6.89
C THR A 387 -9.62 -20.16 5.41
N PRO A 388 -9.03 -19.00 5.08
CA PRO A 388 -8.87 -18.60 3.69
C PRO A 388 -7.89 -19.56 3.03
N SER A 389 -8.16 -19.99 1.79
CA SER A 389 -7.08 -20.56 0.97
C SER A 389 -5.98 -19.49 0.79
N VAL A 390 -4.73 -19.89 0.66
CA VAL A 390 -3.55 -19.00 0.56
C VAL A 390 -3.69 -17.94 -0.55
N PHE A 391 -4.52 -18.21 -1.57
CA PHE A 391 -4.80 -17.30 -2.69
C PHE A 391 -6.06 -16.42 -2.51
N GLN A 392 -6.94 -16.74 -1.56
CA GLN A 392 -8.15 -15.97 -1.22
C GLN A 392 -7.93 -14.95 -0.10
N ALA A 393 -6.78 -14.95 0.57
CA ALA A 393 -6.58 -14.17 1.80
C ALA A 393 -6.45 -12.65 1.59
N ASP A 394 -6.17 -12.17 0.38
CA ASP A 394 -5.97 -10.74 0.12
C ASP A 394 -6.57 -10.28 -1.22
N GLY A 395 -7.90 -10.13 -1.25
CA GLY A 395 -8.62 -9.64 -2.42
C GLY A 395 -8.19 -8.23 -2.87
N VAL A 396 -7.73 -7.40 -1.93
CA VAL A 396 -7.20 -6.06 -2.23
C VAL A 396 -5.94 -6.18 -3.07
N LEU A 397 -4.93 -6.90 -2.58
CA LEU A 397 -3.66 -7.09 -3.28
C LEU A 397 -3.85 -7.75 -4.64
N ASN A 398 -4.72 -8.76 -4.72
CA ASN A 398 -5.04 -9.43 -6.00
C ASN A 398 -5.57 -8.42 -7.03
N SER A 399 -6.54 -7.59 -6.65
CA SER A 399 -7.11 -6.59 -7.57
C SER A 399 -6.13 -5.48 -7.96
N LEU A 400 -5.18 -5.12 -7.07
CA LEU A 400 -4.09 -4.19 -7.41
C LEU A 400 -3.15 -4.78 -8.46
N CYS A 401 -2.74 -6.04 -8.30
CA CYS A 401 -1.92 -6.74 -9.30
C CYS A 401 -2.66 -6.91 -10.64
N GLN A 402 -3.97 -7.15 -10.61
CA GLN A 402 -4.78 -7.25 -11.83
C GLN A 402 -4.90 -5.90 -12.55
N PHE A 403 -5.18 -4.82 -11.82
CA PHE A 403 -5.24 -3.47 -12.41
C PHE A 403 -3.92 -3.10 -13.07
N ASP A 404 -2.79 -3.40 -12.44
CA ASP A 404 -1.46 -3.14 -13.02
C ASP A 404 -1.26 -3.79 -14.39
N ILE A 405 -1.65 -5.07 -14.54
CA ILE A 405 -1.59 -5.76 -15.83
C ILE A 405 -2.55 -5.16 -16.86
N LEU A 406 -3.79 -4.85 -16.45
CA LEU A 406 -4.76 -4.23 -17.36
C LEU A 406 -4.31 -2.85 -17.83
N TYR A 407 -3.77 -2.02 -16.94
CA TYR A 407 -3.13 -0.75 -17.29
C TYR A 407 -2.03 -0.95 -18.33
N CYS A 408 -1.16 -1.95 -18.14
CA CYS A 408 -0.08 -2.22 -19.09
C CYS A 408 -0.61 -2.59 -20.48
N LEU A 409 -1.65 -3.41 -20.55
CA LEU A 409 -2.31 -3.79 -21.79
C LEU A 409 -2.97 -2.58 -22.46
N VAL A 410 -3.69 -1.77 -21.69
CA VAL A 410 -4.36 -0.56 -22.20
C VAL A 410 -3.35 0.39 -22.82
N VAL A 411 -2.24 0.69 -22.14
CA VAL A 411 -1.20 1.58 -22.68
C VAL A 411 -0.53 1.00 -23.92
N MET A 412 -0.29 -0.31 -23.95
CA MET A 412 0.34 -0.96 -25.11
C MET A 412 -0.57 -0.93 -26.35
N LEU A 413 -1.88 -1.08 -26.16
CA LEU A 413 -2.87 -1.21 -27.24
C LEU A 413 -3.40 0.15 -27.72
N GLU A 414 -3.71 1.05 -26.79
CA GLU A 414 -4.46 2.28 -27.05
C GLU A 414 -3.62 3.55 -26.80
N GLY A 415 -2.39 3.41 -26.30
CA GLY A 415 -1.48 4.53 -26.05
C GLY A 415 -1.00 5.20 -27.33
N GLN A 416 -1.16 6.53 -27.43
CA GLN A 416 -0.83 7.30 -28.64
C GLN A 416 0.56 7.95 -28.62
N HIS A 417 1.28 7.86 -27.51
CA HIS A 417 2.55 8.54 -27.28
C HIS A 417 3.64 7.58 -26.76
N HIS A 418 4.77 8.13 -26.32
CA HIS A 418 5.93 7.37 -25.89
C HIS A 418 5.76 6.85 -24.45
N GLY A 419 6.74 6.07 -23.98
CA GLY A 419 6.74 5.50 -22.64
C GLY A 419 5.82 4.29 -22.54
N GLY A 420 6.34 3.12 -22.93
CA GLY A 420 5.65 1.85 -22.69
C GLY A 420 5.40 1.63 -21.20
N ALA A 421 4.32 0.91 -20.88
CA ALA A 421 3.99 0.57 -19.49
C ALA A 421 5.03 -0.36 -18.85
N TYR A 422 5.01 -0.44 -17.53
CA TYR A 422 5.87 -1.33 -16.75
C TYR A 422 5.01 -2.16 -15.79
N PRO A 423 5.04 -3.50 -15.90
CA PRO A 423 4.22 -4.39 -15.07
C PRO A 423 4.82 -4.51 -13.66
N ALA A 424 4.46 -3.60 -12.77
CA ALA A 424 4.89 -3.59 -11.37
C ALA A 424 4.41 -4.84 -10.60
N ALA A 425 3.32 -5.48 -11.06
CA ALA A 425 2.81 -6.74 -10.53
C ALA A 425 3.81 -7.90 -10.65
N SER A 426 4.83 -7.78 -11.51
CA SER A 426 5.91 -8.78 -11.64
C SER A 426 6.70 -9.01 -10.35
N GLY A 427 6.65 -8.08 -9.39
CA GLY A 427 7.21 -8.27 -8.05
C GLY A 427 6.41 -9.17 -7.12
N PHE A 428 5.25 -9.67 -7.56
CA PHE A 428 4.34 -10.52 -6.79
C PHE A 428 4.13 -11.86 -7.48
N ASP A 429 3.51 -12.80 -6.77
CA ASP A 429 3.12 -14.11 -7.28
C ASP A 429 2.15 -13.95 -8.46
N GLN A 430 2.48 -14.63 -9.56
CA GLN A 430 1.74 -14.55 -10.82
C GLN A 430 0.24 -14.84 -10.65
N SER A 431 -0.13 -15.74 -9.72
CA SER A 431 -1.53 -16.12 -9.47
C SER A 431 -2.41 -14.92 -9.11
N ARG A 432 -1.86 -13.86 -8.51
CA ARG A 432 -2.59 -12.64 -8.17
C ARG A 432 -3.04 -11.88 -9.40
N ALA A 433 -2.20 -11.88 -10.45
CA ALA A 433 -2.40 -11.16 -11.71
C ALA A 433 -3.05 -12.02 -12.80
N ASN A 434 -3.01 -13.34 -12.71
CA ASN A 434 -3.61 -14.28 -13.67
C ASN A 434 -5.05 -13.95 -14.06
N PRO A 435 -5.96 -13.56 -13.14
CA PRO A 435 -7.33 -13.23 -13.51
C PRO A 435 -7.45 -12.06 -14.50
N ALA A 436 -6.48 -11.13 -14.55
CA ALA A 436 -6.49 -10.06 -15.55
C ALA A 436 -6.28 -10.61 -16.97
N PHE A 437 -5.31 -11.52 -17.13
CA PHE A 437 -5.06 -12.20 -18.41
C PHE A 437 -6.25 -13.07 -18.83
N GLU A 438 -6.84 -13.81 -17.88
CA GLU A 438 -8.01 -14.64 -18.12
C GLU A 438 -9.24 -13.81 -18.51
N THR A 439 -9.47 -12.67 -17.85
CA THR A 439 -10.57 -11.73 -18.17
C THR A 439 -10.45 -11.25 -19.61
N VAL A 440 -9.27 -10.78 -20.02
CA VAL A 440 -9.02 -10.32 -21.39
C VAL A 440 -9.17 -11.46 -22.39
N ALA A 441 -8.74 -12.68 -22.07
CA ALA A 441 -8.86 -13.83 -22.96
C ALA A 441 -10.31 -14.30 -23.15
N HIS A 442 -11.09 -14.38 -22.06
CA HIS A 442 -12.40 -15.02 -22.08
C HIS A 442 -13.56 -14.05 -22.37
N SER A 443 -13.43 -12.75 -22.06
CA SER A 443 -14.56 -11.80 -22.10
C SER A 443 -14.46 -10.82 -23.29
N PRO A 444 -15.26 -11.01 -24.37
CA PRO A 444 -15.33 -10.07 -25.47
C PRO A 444 -15.83 -8.68 -25.05
N GLU A 445 -16.73 -8.63 -24.07
CA GLU A 445 -17.26 -7.38 -23.52
C GLU A 445 -16.17 -6.59 -22.81
N ALA A 446 -15.40 -7.23 -21.93
CA ALA A 446 -14.28 -6.58 -21.25
C ALA A 446 -13.26 -6.08 -22.27
N ARG A 447 -12.91 -6.88 -23.29
CA ARG A 447 -12.01 -6.43 -24.37
C ARG A 447 -12.53 -5.20 -25.10
N LYS A 448 -13.82 -5.16 -25.44
CA LYS A 448 -14.41 -4.03 -26.17
C LYS A 448 -14.35 -2.73 -25.36
N LEU A 449 -14.54 -2.83 -24.04
CA LEU A 449 -14.54 -1.67 -23.14
C LEU A 449 -13.12 -1.25 -22.74
N LEU A 450 -12.19 -2.20 -22.60
CA LEU A 450 -10.77 -1.94 -22.30
C LEU A 450 -9.99 -1.46 -23.53
N PHE A 451 -10.32 -1.95 -24.73
CA PHE A 451 -9.54 -1.74 -25.95
C PHE A 451 -10.48 -1.38 -27.12
N PRO A 452 -11.15 -0.21 -27.07
CA PRO A 452 -12.22 0.13 -28.00
C PRO A 452 -11.75 0.29 -29.45
N THR A 453 -10.45 0.48 -29.70
CA THR A 453 -9.91 0.66 -31.05
C THR A 453 -9.08 -0.52 -31.57
N SER A 454 -8.86 -1.54 -30.72
CA SER A 454 -7.98 -2.67 -31.03
C SER A 454 -8.74 -3.93 -31.46
N ASP A 455 -8.28 -4.52 -32.56
CA ASP A 455 -8.76 -5.83 -33.03
C ASP A 455 -8.23 -6.98 -32.16
N VAL A 456 -8.98 -8.08 -32.11
CA VAL A 456 -8.68 -9.25 -31.26
C VAL A 456 -7.28 -9.84 -31.47
N SER A 457 -6.75 -9.80 -32.70
CA SER A 457 -5.40 -10.31 -33.00
C SER A 457 -4.30 -9.43 -32.45
N VAL A 458 -4.52 -8.11 -32.42
CA VAL A 458 -3.61 -7.14 -31.80
C VAL A 458 -3.66 -7.30 -30.29
N VAL A 459 -4.85 -7.48 -29.71
CA VAL A 459 -5.04 -7.76 -28.28
C VAL A 459 -4.29 -9.03 -27.87
N ALA A 460 -4.37 -10.12 -28.65
CA ALA A 460 -3.65 -11.36 -28.39
C ALA A 460 -2.12 -11.17 -28.39
N LYS A 461 -1.58 -10.40 -29.35
CA LYS A 461 -0.15 -10.08 -29.41
C LYS A 461 0.30 -9.22 -28.23
N ALA A 462 -0.51 -8.25 -27.81
CA ALA A 462 -0.22 -7.41 -26.64
C ALA A 462 -0.28 -8.23 -25.34
N LEU A 463 -1.21 -9.17 -25.22
CA LEU A 463 -1.32 -10.05 -24.07
C LEU A 463 -0.03 -10.85 -23.86
N ASP A 464 0.47 -11.48 -24.92
CA ASP A 464 1.73 -12.23 -24.89
C ASP A 464 2.94 -11.33 -24.59
N ALA A 465 2.99 -10.14 -25.17
CA ALA A 465 4.07 -9.18 -24.95
C ALA A 465 4.11 -8.65 -23.50
N VAL A 466 2.96 -8.30 -22.91
CA VAL A 466 2.88 -7.86 -21.51
C VAL A 466 3.22 -8.99 -20.55
N TRP A 467 2.73 -10.22 -20.78
CA TRP A 467 3.12 -11.38 -19.97
C TRP A 467 4.62 -11.66 -20.07
N SER A 468 5.18 -11.65 -21.28
CA SER A 468 6.61 -11.86 -21.49
C SER A 468 7.46 -10.80 -20.77
N SER A 469 7.02 -9.54 -20.82
CA SER A 469 7.65 -8.45 -20.09
C SER A 469 7.58 -8.68 -18.57
N ALA A 470 6.39 -8.99 -18.03
CA ALA A 470 6.21 -9.24 -16.61
C ALA A 470 7.05 -10.43 -16.12
N LYS A 471 7.10 -11.51 -16.90
CA LYS A 471 7.93 -12.68 -16.62
C LYS A 471 9.42 -12.36 -16.61
N GLN A 472 9.90 -11.54 -17.55
CA GLN A 472 11.28 -11.10 -17.55
C GLN A 472 11.59 -10.23 -16.33
N GLN A 473 10.67 -9.35 -15.95
CA GLN A 473 10.85 -8.47 -14.79
C GLN A 473 10.81 -9.24 -13.46
N SER A 474 10.00 -10.30 -13.35
CA SER A 474 9.85 -11.06 -12.10
C SER A 474 11.17 -11.67 -11.61
N LEU A 475 12.07 -12.01 -12.53
CA LEU A 475 13.41 -12.52 -12.23
C LEU A 475 14.24 -11.54 -11.38
N GLY A 476 13.97 -10.23 -11.48
CA GLY A 476 14.60 -9.20 -10.66
C GLY A 476 14.07 -9.10 -9.23
N PHE A 477 12.93 -9.75 -8.93
CA PHE A 477 12.25 -9.70 -7.63
C PHE A 477 12.28 -11.02 -6.86
N MET A 478 13.10 -11.99 -7.29
CA MET A 478 13.05 -13.38 -6.79
C MET A 478 11.65 -14.01 -6.89
N ALA A 479 10.78 -13.46 -7.76
CA ALA A 479 9.47 -13.99 -8.07
C ALA A 479 9.57 -14.81 -9.36
N PHE A 480 8.89 -15.97 -9.40
CA PHE A 480 8.88 -16.82 -10.59
C PHE A 480 7.52 -16.78 -11.27
N TRP A 481 7.45 -16.11 -12.42
CA TRP A 481 6.31 -16.19 -13.31
C TRP A 481 6.47 -17.37 -14.27
N GLY A 482 5.57 -18.34 -14.14
CA GLY A 482 5.44 -19.50 -14.99
C GLY A 482 4.75 -19.20 -16.33
N PRO A 483 4.23 -20.23 -17.01
CA PRO A 483 3.45 -20.09 -18.24
C PRO A 483 2.23 -19.17 -18.06
N LEU A 484 1.72 -18.63 -19.18
CA LEU A 484 0.40 -18.00 -19.20
C LEU A 484 -0.67 -18.95 -18.63
N PRO A 485 -1.73 -18.43 -17.99
CA PRO A 485 -2.90 -19.25 -17.66
C PRO A 485 -3.44 -19.97 -18.90
N PRO A 486 -3.87 -21.23 -18.80
CA PRO A 486 -4.24 -22.04 -19.97
C PRO A 486 -5.28 -21.37 -20.91
N ILE A 487 -6.24 -20.63 -20.33
CA ILE A 487 -7.26 -19.90 -21.09
C ILE A 487 -6.62 -18.76 -21.91
N ALA A 488 -5.70 -18.01 -21.30
CA ALA A 488 -4.99 -16.92 -21.96
C ALA A 488 -4.00 -17.45 -23.01
N GLU A 489 -3.28 -18.53 -22.72
CA GLU A 489 -2.40 -19.21 -23.68
C GLU A 489 -3.18 -19.69 -24.91
N HIS A 490 -4.35 -20.32 -24.71
CA HIS A 490 -5.21 -20.73 -25.82
C HIS A 490 -5.66 -19.54 -26.67
N PHE A 491 -6.09 -18.45 -26.04
CA PHE A 491 -6.49 -17.23 -26.73
C PHE A 491 -5.36 -16.64 -27.58
N VAL A 492 -4.15 -16.55 -27.03
CA VAL A 492 -2.96 -16.09 -27.78
C VAL A 492 -2.73 -16.99 -28.99
N ASN A 493 -2.62 -18.30 -28.80
CA ASN A 493 -2.37 -19.25 -29.88
C ASN A 493 -3.43 -19.22 -30.99
N GLN A 494 -4.69 -18.94 -30.65
CA GLN A 494 -5.79 -18.88 -31.61
C GLN A 494 -5.80 -17.57 -32.43
N HIS A 495 -5.40 -16.44 -31.83
CA HIS A 495 -5.63 -15.12 -32.39
C HIS A 495 -4.36 -14.32 -32.75
N SER A 496 -3.16 -14.77 -32.34
CA SER A 496 -1.90 -14.04 -32.57
C SER A 496 -1.27 -14.25 -33.95
N ILE A 497 -1.94 -14.95 -34.87
CA ILE A 497 -1.43 -15.25 -36.23
C ILE A 497 -1.38 -13.97 -37.09
#